data_AF-A0A943E188-F1
#
_entry.id   AF-A0A943E188-F1
#
_cell.length_a   1.000
_cell.length_b   1.000
_cell.length_c   1.000
_cell.angle_alpha   90.00
_cell.angle_beta   90.00
_cell.angle_gamma   90.00
#
_symmetry.space_group_name_H-M   'P 1'
#
loop_
_entity.id
_entity.type
_entity.pdbx_description
1 polymer ?
#
loop_
_entity_poly.entity_id
_entity_poly.type
_entity_poly.pdbx_seq_one_letter_code
_entity_poly.pdbx_strand_id
1 'polypeptide(L)'
;MKRSNIIEARRAKVSPEIRRRVDLSFLIVDRIHSILDEKGLKQKDLANMLGKKESEISKWMRGTHNFTIDTISSIENALGTPILQVASV
;
A
#
# COMPACT_ATOMS: atom_id res chain seq x y z
N MET A 1 8.49 3.21 27.31
CA MET A 1 9.21 4.05 26.32
C MET A 1 8.56 5.43 26.31
N LYS A 2 9.31 6.51 26.58
CA LYS A 2 8.81 7.89 26.52
C LYS A 2 8.39 8.18 25.08
N ARG A 3 7.09 8.36 24.83
CA ARG A 3 6.58 8.85 23.54
C ARG A 3 7.07 10.30 23.41
N SER A 4 8.05 10.54 22.56
CA SER A 4 8.65 11.87 22.43
C SER A 4 7.60 12.87 21.94
N ASN A 5 7.29 13.88 22.76
CA ASN A 5 6.36 14.99 22.50
C ASN A 5 6.53 15.65 21.11
N ILE A 6 7.73 15.57 20.54
CA ILE A 6 8.09 16.11 19.22
C ILE A 6 7.36 15.39 18.08
N ILE A 7 7.13 14.07 18.21
CA ILE A 7 6.44 13.28 17.19
C ILE A 7 4.94 13.58 17.21
N GLU A 8 4.34 13.72 18.40
CA GLU A 8 2.93 14.10 18.54
C GLU A 8 2.64 15.53 18.07
N ALA A 9 3.52 16.49 18.40
CA ALA A 9 3.40 17.88 17.94
C ALA A 9 3.47 18.01 16.41
N ARG A 10 4.27 17.17 15.75
CA ARG A 10 4.29 17.10 14.27
C ARG A 10 3.03 16.44 13.71
N ARG A 11 2.51 15.40 14.38
CA ARG A 11 1.26 14.72 13.99
C ARG A 11 0.05 15.65 14.02
N ALA A 12 0.01 16.59 14.96
CA ALA A 12 -1.05 17.60 15.07
C ALA A 12 -1.07 18.63 13.92
N LYS A 13 0.04 18.78 13.17
CA LYS A 13 0.12 19.66 11.99
C LYS A 13 -0.10 18.95 10.66
N VAL A 14 -0.32 17.64 10.67
CA VAL A 14 -0.62 16.89 9.45
C VAL A 14 -2.08 17.11 9.10
N SER A 15 -2.33 17.73 7.93
CA SER A 15 -3.68 17.95 7.43
C SER A 15 -4.48 16.63 7.40
N PRO A 16 -5.78 16.66 7.74
CA PRO A 16 -6.63 15.48 7.74
C PRO A 16 -6.62 14.73 6.39
N GLU A 17 -6.42 15.46 5.29
CA GLU A 17 -6.27 14.91 3.94
C GLU A 17 -5.02 14.03 3.79
N ILE A 18 -3.87 14.47 4.31
CA ILE A 18 -2.62 13.71 4.27
C ILE A 18 -2.78 12.44 5.09
N ARG A 19 -3.43 12.53 6.26
CA ARG A 19 -3.69 11.38 7.11
C ARG A 19 -4.57 10.36 6.40
N ARG A 20 -5.69 10.81 5.81
CA ARG A 20 -6.59 9.93 5.04
C ARG A 20 -5.87 9.27 3.87
N ARG A 21 -5.01 9.99 3.15
CA ARG A 21 -4.21 9.43 2.05
C ARG A 21 -3.25 8.34 2.53
N VAL A 22 -2.56 8.57 3.65
CA VAL A 22 -1.64 7.59 4.24
C VAL A 22 -2.41 6.36 4.72
N ASP A 23 -3.52 6.55 5.42
CA ASP A 23 -4.37 5.45 5.90
C ASP A 23 -4.87 4.60 4.72
N LEU A 24 -5.32 5.22 3.62
CA LEU A 24 -5.70 4.50 2.40
C LEU A 24 -4.53 3.73 1.77
N SER A 25 -3.34 4.31 1.72
CA SER A 25 -2.14 3.63 1.21
C SER A 25 -1.81 2.39 2.03
N PHE A 26 -1.91 2.47 3.37
CA PHE A 26 -1.72 1.31 4.23
C PHE A 26 -2.77 0.22 3.99
N LEU A 27 -4.06 0.57 3.88
CA LEU A 27 -5.11 -0.40 3.58
C LEU A 27 -4.87 -1.13 2.25
N ILE A 28 -4.39 -0.41 1.22
CA ILE A 28 -4.03 -1.01 -0.07
C ILE A 28 -2.86 -1.98 0.11
N VAL A 29 -1.81 -1.58 0.83
CA VAL A 29 -0.64 -2.42 1.10
C VAL A 29 -1.03 -3.69 1.86
N ASP A 30 -1.83 -3.57 2.92
CA ASP A 30 -2.33 -4.70 3.71
C ASP A 30 -3.17 -5.65 2.85
N ARG A 31 -4.00 -5.10 1.95
CA ARG A 31 -4.78 -5.90 1.01
C ARG A 31 -3.90 -6.68 0.05
N ILE A 32 -2.88 -6.04 -0.54
CA ILE A 32 -1.93 -6.73 -1.42
C ILE A 32 -1.18 -7.81 -0.66
N HIS A 33 -0.71 -7.51 0.56
CA HIS A 33 -0.04 -8.48 1.43
C HIS A 33 -0.90 -9.71 1.72
N SER A 34 -2.18 -9.49 2.03
CA SER A 34 -3.14 -10.57 2.27
C SER A 34 -3.31 -11.46 1.03
N ILE A 35 -3.49 -10.85 -0.15
CA ILE A 35 -3.63 -11.60 -1.42
C ILE A 35 -2.37 -12.41 -1.74
N LEU A 36 -1.18 -11.85 -1.46
CA LEU A 36 0.07 -12.56 -1.64
C LEU A 36 0.17 -13.77 -0.71
N ASP A 37 -0.18 -13.60 0.57
CA ASP A 37 -0.17 -14.69 1.55
C ASP A 37 -1.17 -15.80 1.19
N GLU A 38 -2.39 -15.42 0.82
CA GLU A 38 -3.45 -16.35 0.35
C GLU A 38 -3.01 -17.18 -0.87
N LYS A 39 -2.18 -16.60 -1.74
CA LYS A 39 -1.64 -17.27 -2.94
C LYS A 39 -0.28 -17.93 -2.71
N GLY A 40 0.29 -17.84 -1.51
CA GLY A 40 1.65 -18.32 -1.21
C GLY A 40 2.76 -17.59 -1.99
N LEU A 41 2.49 -16.37 -2.46
CA LEU A 41 3.41 -15.53 -3.22
C LEU A 41 4.20 -14.61 -2.30
N LYS A 42 5.42 -14.25 -2.70
CA LYS A 42 6.25 -13.26 -2.00
C LYS A 42 6.31 -11.96 -2.80
N GLN A 43 6.81 -10.90 -2.18
CA GLN A 43 7.01 -9.60 -2.85
C GLN A 43 7.90 -9.70 -4.09
N LYS A 44 8.91 -10.59 -4.08
CA LYS A 44 9.75 -10.90 -5.25
C LYS A 44 8.95 -11.47 -6.42
N ASP A 45 7.93 -12.27 -6.13
CA ASP A 45 7.11 -12.92 -7.16
C ASP A 45 6.20 -11.87 -7.79
N LEU A 46 5.61 -10.98 -6.98
CA LEU A 46 4.88 -9.81 -7.48
C LEU A 46 5.79 -8.92 -8.36
N ALA A 47 7.04 -8.69 -7.94
CA ALA A 47 8.00 -7.93 -8.74
C ALA A 47 8.24 -8.58 -10.11
N ASN A 48 8.43 -9.90 -10.14
CA ASN A 48 8.59 -10.65 -11.39
C ASN A 48 7.34 -10.58 -12.28
N MET A 49 6.14 -10.74 -11.71
CA MET A 49 4.88 -10.68 -12.43
C MET A 49 4.62 -9.30 -13.06
N LEU A 50 5.08 -8.24 -12.40
CA LEU A 50 4.96 -6.87 -12.89
C LEU A 50 6.14 -6.42 -13.77
N GLY A 51 7.17 -7.26 -13.93
CA GLY A 51 8.41 -6.86 -14.62
C GLY A 51 9.15 -5.72 -13.92
N LYS A 52 9.02 -5.62 -12.59
CA LYS A 52 9.60 -4.56 -11.76
C LYS A 52 10.74 -5.08 -10.91
N LYS A 53 11.54 -4.16 -10.37
CA LYS A 53 12.57 -4.49 -9.38
C LYS A 53 11.92 -4.77 -8.03
N GLU A 54 12.41 -5.78 -7.32
CA GLU A 54 11.97 -6.07 -5.95
C GLU A 54 12.10 -4.85 -5.02
N SER A 55 13.13 -4.03 -5.21
CA SER A 55 13.32 -2.79 -4.46
C SER A 55 12.24 -1.73 -4.71
N GLU A 56 11.56 -1.76 -5.85
CA GLU A 56 10.40 -0.90 -6.16
C GLU A 56 9.17 -1.38 -5.40
N ILE A 57 8.88 -2.68 -5.45
CA ILE A 57 7.77 -3.29 -4.68
C ILE A 57 7.98 -3.12 -3.17
N SER A 58 9.21 -3.30 -2.68
CA SER A 58 9.55 -3.05 -1.28
C SER A 58 9.32 -1.59 -0.86
N LYS A 59 9.47 -0.62 -1.77
CA LYS A 59 9.12 0.79 -1.49
C LYS A 59 7.61 0.98 -1.44
N TRP A 60 6.85 0.29 -2.28
CA TRP A 60 5.39 0.35 -2.27
C TRP A 60 4.80 -0.15 -0.96
N MET A 61 5.34 -1.26 -0.43
CA MET A 61 4.89 -1.87 0.83
C MET A 61 5.22 -1.07 2.09
N ARG A 62 5.90 0.07 1.99
CA ARG A 62 6.18 0.94 3.15
C ARG A 62 5.00 1.84 3.54
N GLY A 63 3.90 1.84 2.78
CA GLY A 63 2.69 2.61 3.08
C GLY A 63 2.81 4.13 2.84
N THR A 64 3.95 4.60 2.34
CA THR A 64 4.16 6.01 1.94
C THR A 64 4.11 6.20 0.43
N HIS A 65 3.83 5.13 -0.32
CA HIS A 65 3.76 5.20 -1.77
C HIS A 65 2.40 5.73 -2.22
N ASN A 66 2.42 6.57 -3.25
CA ASN A 66 1.20 7.07 -3.88
C ASN A 66 0.79 6.09 -4.98
N PHE A 67 -0.14 5.19 -4.67
CA PHE A 67 -0.68 4.26 -5.65
C PHE A 67 -1.59 5.00 -6.63
N THR A 68 -1.23 5.00 -7.91
CA THR A 68 -2.12 5.44 -8.98
C THR A 68 -3.09 4.33 -9.33
N ILE A 69 -4.23 4.69 -9.94
CA ILE A 69 -5.20 3.70 -10.43
C ILE A 69 -4.55 2.72 -11.41
N ASP A 70 -3.76 3.21 -12.37
CA ASP A 70 -2.96 2.35 -13.27
C ASP A 70 -2.07 1.33 -12.53
N THR A 71 -1.40 1.76 -11.45
CA THR A 71 -0.56 0.87 -10.66
C THR A 71 -1.41 -0.21 -10.00
N ILE A 72 -2.55 0.17 -9.41
CA ILE A 72 -3.47 -0.76 -8.76
C ILE A 72 -4.03 -1.75 -9.79
N SER A 73 -4.56 -1.27 -10.92
CA SER A 73 -5.06 -2.13 -11.99
C SER A 73 -4.00 -3.09 -12.51
N SER A 74 -2.75 -2.66 -12.61
CA SER A 74 -1.63 -3.54 -13.01
C SER A 74 -1.39 -4.65 -11.99
N ILE A 75 -1.43 -4.33 -10.68
CA ILE A 75 -1.29 -5.31 -9.60
C ILE A 75 -2.50 -6.26 -9.58
N GLU A 76 -3.73 -5.75 -9.74
CA GLU A 76 -4.95 -6.56 -9.80
C GLU A 76 -4.91 -7.54 -10.97
N ASN A 77 -4.45 -7.10 -12.15
CA ASN A 77 -4.27 -7.96 -13.31
C ASN A 77 -3.18 -9.02 -13.09
N ALA A 78 -2.05 -8.63 -12.48
CA ALA A 78 -0.99 -9.58 -12.15
C ALA A 78 -1.47 -10.63 -11.15
N LEU A 79 -2.16 -10.23 -10.09
CA LEU A 79 -2.65 -11.14 -9.04
C LEU A 79 -3.94 -11.86 -9.43
N GLY A 80 -4.67 -11.37 -10.44
CA GLY A 80 -6.00 -11.87 -10.80
C GLY A 80 -7.01 -11.71 -9.67
N THR A 81 -6.90 -10.64 -8.87
CA THR A 81 -7.73 -10.45 -7.66
C THR A 81 -7.95 -8.95 -7.41
N PRO A 82 -9.18 -8.51 -7.12
CA PRO A 82 -9.46 -7.11 -6.84
C PRO A 82 -8.85 -6.66 -5.49
N ILE A 83 -8.21 -5.50 -5.53
CA ILE A 83 -7.60 -4.79 -4.40
C ILE A 83 -8.53 -3.68 -3.93
N LEU A 84 -9.12 -2.91 -4.85
CA LEU A 84 -10.06 -1.84 -4.52
C LEU A 84 -11.49 -2.21 -4.85
N GLN A 85 -12.42 -1.74 -4.02
CA GLN A 85 -13.85 -1.80 -4.28
C GLN A 85 -14.43 -0.39 -4.14
N VAL A 86 -15.32 -0.04 -5.07
CA VAL A 86 -16.05 1.23 -5.01
C VAL A 86 -17.23 1.02 -4.05
N ALA A 87 -17.38 1.92 -3.07
CA ALA A 87 -18.56 1.92 -2.22
C ALA A 87 -19.79 2.15 -3.10
N SER A 88 -20.64 1.14 -3.24
CA SER A 88 -21.96 1.33 -3.85
C SER A 88 -22.89 1.94 -2.81
N VAL A 89 -23.63 2.97 -3.24
CA VAL A 89 -24.75 3.55 -2.47
C VAL A 89 -25.95 2.61 -2.44
#